data_AF-A0A2V7IKF1-F1
#
_entry.id   AF-A0A2V7IKF1-F1
#
_cell.length_a   1.000
_cell.length_b   1.000
_cell.length_c   1.000
_cell.angle_alpha   90.00
_cell.angle_beta   90.00
_cell.angle_gamma   90.00
#
_symmetry.space_group_name_H-M   'P 1'
#
loop_
_entity.id
_entity.type
_entity.pdbx_description
1 polymer ?
#
loop_
_entity_poly.entity_id
_entity_poly.type
_entity_poly.pdbx_seq_one_letter_code
_entity_poly.pdbx_strand_id
1 'polypeptide(L)'
;MSTFLELAGGVGWDHYSSTAEVAFLDPTRPLTNPQRIPLDLHNSREVLFLDAGLDLATAKLVAELGYQTGKDQHLTTNFTGFDPKAGHVFGGLGLRFTF
;
A
#
# COMPACT_ATOMS: atom_id res chain seq x y z
N MET A 1 -10.80 37.39 -10.43
CA MET A 1 -10.16 36.22 -9.78
C MET A 1 -9.88 35.20 -10.85
N SER A 2 -8.61 34.89 -11.11
CA SER A 2 -8.21 33.85 -12.06
C SER A 2 -8.14 32.51 -11.34
N THR A 3 -8.91 31.53 -11.80
CA THR A 3 -8.83 30.14 -11.36
C THR A 3 -7.53 29.53 -11.89
N PHE A 4 -6.70 28.98 -11.01
CA PHE A 4 -5.44 28.34 -11.36
C PHE A 4 -5.56 26.82 -11.17
N LEU A 5 -5.05 26.07 -12.14
CA LEU A 5 -4.94 24.60 -12.07
C LEU A 5 -3.49 24.24 -11.70
N GLU A 6 -3.34 23.48 -10.64
CA GLU A 6 -2.07 22.90 -10.20
C GLU A 6 -2.08 21.41 -10.49
N LEU A 7 -0.94 20.90 -10.95
CA LEU A 7 -0.70 19.48 -11.14
C LEU A 7 0.61 19.10 -10.45
N ALA A 8 0.58 18.01 -9.71
CA ALA A 8 1.75 17.39 -9.12
C ALA A 8 1.68 15.89 -9.33
N GLY A 9 2.81 15.21 -9.25
CA GLY A 9 2.84 13.76 -9.35
C GLY A 9 4.17 13.23 -8.89
N GLY A 10 4.23 11.93 -8.65
CA GLY A 10 5.43 11.32 -8.10
C GLY A 10 5.44 9.81 -8.23
N VAL A 11 6.63 9.26 -8.01
CA VAL A 11 6.87 7.82 -7.94
C VAL A 11 7.43 7.47 -6.56
N GLY A 12 7.08 6.30 -6.06
CA GLY A 12 7.55 5.77 -4.78
C GLY A 12 8.04 4.34 -4.93
N TRP A 13 9.05 3.98 -4.14
CA TRP A 13 9.50 2.60 -4.02
C TRP A 13 9.82 2.31 -2.56
N ASP A 14 9.20 1.27 -2.03
CA ASP A 14 9.44 0.78 -0.68
C ASP A 14 9.95 -0.67 -0.74
N HIS A 15 10.95 -1.00 0.07
CA HIS A 15 11.43 -2.36 0.26
C HIS A 15 11.37 -2.74 1.73
N TYR A 16 10.74 -3.87 2.01
CA TYR A 16 10.59 -4.44 3.34
C TYR A 16 11.22 -5.83 3.36
N SER A 17 12.03 -6.08 4.38
CA SER A 17 12.50 -7.41 4.73
C SER A 17 12.06 -7.73 6.17
N SER A 18 11.67 -8.97 6.40
CA SER A 18 11.28 -9.45 7.72
C SER A 18 11.50 -10.95 7.85
N THR A 19 11.50 -11.44 9.07
CA THR A 19 11.47 -12.87 9.36
C THR A 19 10.07 -13.21 9.83
N ALA A 20 9.41 -14.14 9.15
CA ALA A 20 8.16 -14.75 9.57
C ALA A 20 8.37 -16.19 10.03
N GLU A 21 7.35 -16.77 10.63
CA GLU A 21 7.34 -18.18 10.99
C GLU A 21 5.96 -18.78 10.74
N VAL A 22 5.93 -20.05 10.31
CA VAL A 22 4.71 -20.86 10.33
C VAL A 22 4.78 -21.75 11.57
N ALA A 23 3.79 -21.62 12.45
CA ALA A 23 3.65 -22.45 13.63
C ALA A 23 2.63 -23.58 13.39
N PHE A 24 3.05 -24.82 13.59
CA PHE A 24 2.21 -26.02 13.52
C PHE A 24 1.87 -26.50 14.92
N LEU A 25 0.58 -26.67 15.18
CA LEU A 25 0.08 -27.32 16.38
C LEU A 25 0.08 -28.83 16.14
N ASP A 26 1.18 -29.47 16.55
CA ASP A 26 1.34 -30.92 16.50
C ASP A 26 0.71 -31.55 17.75
N PRO A 27 -0.30 -32.43 17.62
CA PRO A 27 -0.95 -33.07 18.77
C PRO A 27 -0.02 -34.02 19.56
N THR A 28 1.15 -34.37 19.02
CA THR A 28 2.17 -35.16 19.72
C THR A 28 3.14 -34.30 20.55
N ARG A 29 3.04 -32.96 20.46
CA ARG A 29 3.85 -32.01 21.22
C ARG A 29 3.00 -31.22 22.21
N PRO A 30 3.58 -30.75 23.33
CA PRO A 30 2.91 -29.79 24.21
C PRO A 30 2.52 -28.53 23.44
N LEU A 31 1.30 -28.02 23.64
CA LEU A 31 0.80 -26.79 23.00
C LEU A 31 1.66 -25.55 23.30
N THR A 32 2.46 -25.60 24.36
CA THR A 32 3.42 -24.56 24.74
C THR A 32 4.68 -24.54 23.89
N ASN A 33 4.92 -25.56 23.06
CA ASN A 33 6.10 -25.67 22.19
C ASN A 33 5.72 -26.12 20.77
N PRO A 34 4.98 -25.28 20.01
CA PRO A 34 4.63 -25.58 18.64
C PRO A 34 5.88 -25.69 17.76
N GLN A 35 5.83 -26.56 16.75
CA GLN A 35 6.87 -26.60 15.75
C GLN A 35 6.81 -25.32 14.90
N ARG A 36 7.92 -24.58 14.83
CA ARG A 36 8.04 -23.35 14.04
C ARG A 36 8.98 -23.57 12.87
N ILE A 37 8.58 -23.13 11.68
CA ILE A 37 9.43 -23.09 10.50
C ILE A 37 9.67 -21.62 10.14
N PRO A 38 10.90 -21.10 10.22
CA PRO A 38 11.19 -19.72 9.85
C PRO A 38 11.07 -19.54 8.34
N LEU A 39 10.67 -18.35 7.93
CA LEU A 39 10.52 -17.92 6.55
C LEU A 39 11.11 -16.52 6.41
N ASP A 40 11.92 -16.32 5.38
CA ASP A 40 12.37 -14.99 4.99
C ASP A 40 11.31 -14.33 4.13
N LEU A 41 10.87 -13.14 4.53
CA LEU A 41 9.90 -12.33 3.80
C LEU A 41 10.61 -11.13 3.18
N HIS A 42 10.43 -11.00 1.86
CA HIS A 42 10.84 -9.83 1.11
C HIS A 42 9.64 -9.30 0.34
N ASN A 43 9.36 -8.01 0.49
CA ASN A 43 8.32 -7.33 -0.26
C ASN A 43 8.84 -6.02 -0.82
N SER A 44 8.58 -5.77 -2.10
CA SER A 44 8.84 -4.46 -2.69
C SER A 44 7.54 -3.92 -3.25
N ARG A 45 7.28 -2.63 -3.04
CA ARG A 45 6.13 -1.94 -3.61
C ARG A 45 6.59 -0.75 -4.43
N GLU A 46 5.88 -0.52 -5.52
CA GLU A 46 6.08 0.61 -6.42
C GLU A 46 4.77 1.40 -6.49
N VAL A 47 4.87 2.72 -6.43
CA VAL A 47 3.74 3.66 -6.51
C VAL A 47 3.99 4.67 -7.62
N LEU A 48 2.93 5.02 -8.33
CA LEU A 48 2.82 6.21 -9.16
C LEU A 48 1.55 6.95 -8.75
N PHE A 49 1.63 8.27 -8.59
CA PHE A 49 0.45 9.09 -8.30
C PHE A 49 0.47 10.43 -9.06
N LEU A 50 -0.72 10.99 -9.23
CA LEU A 50 -0.98 12.29 -9.82
C LEU A 50 -2.04 13.02 -8.98
N ASP A 51 -1.73 14.27 -8.65
CA ASP A 51 -2.59 15.19 -7.93
C ASP A 51 -2.98 16.37 -8.82
N ALA A 52 -4.22 16.82 -8.66
CA ALA A 52 -4.74 18.03 -9.28
C ALA A 52 -5.36 18.94 -8.23
N GLY A 53 -5.07 20.23 -8.31
CA GLY A 53 -5.62 21.27 -7.44
C GLY A 53 -6.27 22.39 -8.24
N LEU A 54 -7.47 22.81 -7.85
CA LEU A 54 -8.20 23.93 -8.46
C LEU A 54 -8.46 25.01 -7.43
N ASP A 55 -7.85 26.18 -7.63
CA ASP A 55 -8.03 27.32 -6.72
C ASP A 55 -9.37 28.02 -6.97
N LEU A 56 -10.14 28.17 -5.89
CA LEU A 56 -11.39 28.92 -5.82
C LEU A 56 -11.19 30.16 -4.94
N ALA A 57 -12.21 31.02 -4.89
CA ALA A 57 -12.11 32.29 -4.19
C ALA A 57 -11.78 32.17 -2.69
N THR A 58 -12.30 31.14 -2.01
CA THR A 58 -12.17 30.92 -0.56
C THR A 58 -11.76 29.49 -0.21
N ALA A 59 -11.49 28.68 -1.23
CA ALA A 59 -11.22 27.25 -1.06
C ALA A 59 -10.37 26.72 -2.22
N LYS A 60 -9.93 25.48 -2.10
CA LYS A 60 -9.25 24.74 -3.15
C LYS A 60 -9.84 23.33 -3.22
N LEU A 61 -10.25 22.91 -4.42
CA LEU A 61 -10.63 21.53 -4.68
C LEU A 61 -9.38 20.74 -5.04
N VAL A 62 -9.18 19.57 -4.44
CA VAL A 62 -8.06 18.68 -4.74
C VAL A 62 -8.56 17.30 -5.12
N ALA A 63 -7.85 16.66 -6.04
CA ALA A 63 -8.09 15.28 -6.46
C ALA A 63 -6.75 14.54 -6.54
N GLU A 64 -6.74 13.28 -6.12
CA GLU A 64 -5.59 12.37 -6.18
C GLU A 64 -6.02 11.09 -6.90
N LEU A 65 -5.14 10.58 -7.76
CA LEU A 65 -5.24 9.26 -8.35
C LEU A 65 -3.86 8.61 -8.34
N GLY A 66 -3.79 7.37 -7.88
CA GLY A 66 -2.56 6.61 -7.88
C GLY A 66 -2.76 5.13 -8.14
N TYR A 67 -1.65 4.49 -8.46
CA TYR A 67 -1.55 3.06 -8.67
C TYR A 67 -0.37 2.54 -7.86
N GLN A 68 -0.62 1.51 -7.07
CA GLN A 68 0.38 0.82 -6.28
C GLN A 68 0.44 -0.64 -6.72
N THR A 69 1.64 -1.18 -6.92
CA THR A 69 1.86 -2.61 -7.22
C THR A 69 2.91 -3.19 -6.29
N GLY A 70 2.83 -4.48 -6.03
CA GLY A 70 3.84 -5.21 -5.23
C GLY A 70 4.54 -6.30 -6.04
N LYS A 71 5.65 -6.81 -5.49
CA LYS A 71 6.35 -7.99 -6.01
C LYS A 71 5.93 -9.24 -5.26
N ASP A 72 6.11 -10.38 -5.94
CA ASP A 72 5.87 -11.70 -5.38
C ASP A 72 6.77 -11.93 -4.16
N GLN A 73 6.17 -12.34 -3.03
CA GLN A 73 6.89 -12.67 -1.80
C GLN A 73 7.38 -14.12 -1.81
N HIS A 74 7.15 -14.87 -2.90
CA HIS A 74 7.49 -16.29 -3.06
C HIS A 74 6.88 -17.19 -1.97
N LEU A 75 5.75 -16.75 -1.41
CA LEU A 75 4.99 -17.53 -0.45
C LEU A 75 4.11 -18.54 -1.19
N THR A 76 4.03 -19.75 -0.66
CA THR A 76 3.04 -20.75 -1.09
C THR A 76 1.62 -20.43 -0.61
N THR A 77 1.44 -19.36 0.16
CA THR A 77 0.16 -18.90 0.72
C THR A 77 -0.67 -18.20 -0.35
N ASN A 78 -1.88 -18.70 -0.59
CA ASN A 78 -2.87 -17.97 -1.39
C ASN A 78 -3.57 -16.92 -0.51
N PHE A 79 -3.36 -15.64 -0.79
CA PHE A 79 -4.08 -14.57 -0.13
C PHE A 79 -5.51 -14.48 -0.65
N THR A 80 -6.48 -14.40 0.25
CA THR A 80 -7.89 -14.15 -0.09
C THR A 80 -8.26 -12.70 0.24
N GLY A 81 -8.78 -11.97 -0.75
CA GLY A 81 -9.26 -10.59 -0.59
C GLY A 81 -8.24 -9.51 -0.96
N PHE A 82 -6.97 -9.67 -0.59
CA PHE A 82 -5.91 -8.72 -0.96
C PHE A 82 -4.65 -9.48 -1.40
N ASP A 83 -4.42 -9.52 -2.71
CA ASP A 83 -3.17 -10.04 -3.26
C ASP A 83 -2.08 -8.96 -3.17
N PRO A 84 -1.02 -9.17 -2.38
CA PRO A 84 0.07 -8.21 -2.24
C PRO A 84 0.88 -8.03 -3.52
N LYS A 85 0.78 -8.96 -4.49
CA LYS A 85 1.40 -8.84 -5.83
C LYS A 85 0.52 -8.07 -6.81
N ALA A 86 -0.78 -8.05 -6.59
CA ALA A 86 -1.70 -7.37 -7.49
C ALA A 86 -1.51 -5.84 -7.43
N GLY A 87 -1.85 -5.20 -8.55
CA GLY A 87 -1.95 -3.76 -8.64
C GLY A 87 -3.26 -3.25 -8.06
N HIS A 88 -3.17 -2.14 -7.32
CA HIS A 88 -4.30 -1.50 -6.66
C HIS A 88 -4.35 -0.03 -7.09
N VAL A 89 -5.52 0.39 -7.60
CA VAL A 89 -5.80 1.80 -7.86
C VAL A 89 -6.34 2.42 -6.57
N PHE A 90 -5.86 3.60 -6.24
CA PHE A 90 -6.38 4.42 -5.14
C PHE A 90 -6.60 5.85 -5.62
N GLY A 91 -7.39 6.60 -4.88
CA GLY A 91 -7.62 8.00 -5.18
C GLY A 91 -8.58 8.63 -4.19
N GLY A 92 -8.70 9.95 -4.28
CA GLY A 92 -9.51 10.73 -3.36
C GLY A 92 -9.85 12.10 -3.90
N LEU A 93 -10.83 12.72 -3.26
CA LEU A 93 -11.22 14.11 -3.49
C LEU A 93 -11.21 14.84 -2.14
N GLY A 94 -10.77 16.09 -2.15
CA GLY A 94 -10.69 16.92 -0.95
C GLY A 94 -11.05 18.37 -1.22
N LEU A 95 -11.46 19.06 -0.17
CA LEU A 95 -11.72 20.51 -0.20
C LEU A 95 -10.91 21.15 0.93
N ARG A 96 -10.06 22.12 0.58
CA ARG A 96 -9.25 22.88 1.54
C ARG A 96 -9.79 24.30 1.63
N PHE A 97 -10.13 24.75 2.84
CA PHE A 97 -10.49 26.14 3.08
C PHE A 97 -9.26 26.94 3.49
N THR A 98 -9.15 28.17 2.99
CA THR A 98 -8.09 29.11 3.38
C THR A 98 -8.74 30.24 4.14
N PHE A 99 -8.26 30.52 5.36
CA PHE A 99 -8.69 31.64 6.19
C PHE A 99 -7.51 32.53 6.53
#